data_AF-A0A379Z3T0-F1
#
_entry.id   AF-A0A379Z3T0-F1
#
_cell.length_a   1.000
_cell.length_b   1.000
_cell.length_c   1.000
_cell.angle_alpha   90.00
_cell.angle_beta   90.00
_cell.angle_gamma   90.00
#
_symmetry.space_group_name_H-M   'P 1'
#
loop_
_entity.id
_entity.type
_entity.pdbx_description
1 polymer ?
#
loop_
_entity_poly.entity_id
_entity_poly.type
_entity_poly.pdbx_seq_one_letter_code
_entity_poly.pdbx_strand_id
1 'polypeptide(L)'
;MEQIIGIDLAKRVFQVNIVSAQGEKKANKMITREKLTAFIVQQPPSRIVMEACGSANYWSRQFRQYGHEVKQISPQYVAPFRMGSKNDKNDAAAIVEADSRPGMRYVPEKSIEQQDIQCLHRVRQRLMKNKTALINQIRGLGLEYGIAIPEGAHKIMAHLPEHLELIYRTS
;
A
#
# COMPACT_ATOMS: atom_id res chain seq x y z
N MET A 1 -28.18 -6.45 -3.95
CA MET A 1 -27.34 -6.73 -2.75
C MET A 1 -28.06 -6.16 -1.53
N GLU A 2 -28.10 -6.93 -0.45
CA GLU A 2 -28.93 -6.63 0.72
C GLU A 2 -28.29 -5.67 1.72
N GLN A 3 -26.95 -5.55 1.68
CA GLN A 3 -26.20 -4.69 2.59
C GLN A 3 -24.85 -4.25 2.01
N ILE A 4 -24.28 -3.21 2.63
CA ILE A 4 -22.97 -2.66 2.32
C ILE A 4 -22.09 -2.83 3.56
N ILE A 5 -20.86 -3.29 3.36
CA ILE A 5 -19.89 -3.50 4.43
C ILE A 5 -18.67 -2.64 4.12
N GLY A 6 -18.46 -1.57 4.88
CA GLY A 6 -17.22 -0.80 4.89
C GLY A 6 -16.18 -1.45 5.78
N ILE A 7 -14.98 -1.70 5.26
CA ILE A 7 -13.88 -2.28 6.03
C ILE A 7 -12.68 -1.33 5.99
N ASP A 8 -12.31 -0.81 7.16
CA ASP A 8 -11.02 -0.16 7.34
C ASP A 8 -9.94 -1.23 7.57
N LEU A 9 -9.00 -1.31 6.62
CA LEU A 9 -8.00 -2.37 6.57
C LEU A 9 -6.74 -1.98 7.32
N ALA A 10 -6.40 -2.76 8.35
CA ALA A 10 -5.16 -2.60 9.10
C ALA A 10 -4.34 -3.91 9.14
N LYS A 11 -3.21 -3.88 9.87
CA LYS A 11 -2.30 -5.03 9.93
C LYS A 11 -2.90 -6.21 10.69
N ARG A 12 -3.56 -5.95 11.82
CA ARG A 12 -3.97 -6.96 12.81
C ARG A 12 -5.45 -6.89 13.21
N VAL A 13 -5.98 -5.70 13.35
CA VAL A 13 -7.38 -5.47 13.73
C VAL A 13 -8.01 -4.58 12.67
N PHE A 14 -9.23 -4.93 12.29
CA PHE A 14 -10.00 -4.33 11.22
C PHE A 14 -11.26 -3.74 11.81
N GLN A 15 -11.70 -2.60 11.30
CA GLN A 15 -13.01 -2.08 11.64
C GLN A 15 -13.99 -2.40 10.53
N VAL A 16 -15.07 -3.09 10.88
CA VAL A 16 -16.12 -3.51 9.96
C VAL A 16 -17.40 -2.78 10.28
N ASN A 17 -17.80 -1.87 9.39
CA ASN A 17 -19.04 -1.10 9.45
C ASN A 17 -20.06 -1.69 8.47
N ILE A 18 -21.20 -2.18 8.97
CA ILE A 18 -22.27 -2.78 8.17
C ILE A 18 -23.45 -1.81 8.15
N VAL A 19 -23.93 -1.50 6.95
CA VAL A 19 -25.13 -0.68 6.73
C VAL A 19 -26.12 -1.41 5.82
N SER A 20 -27.41 -1.09 5.95
CA SER A 20 -28.44 -1.54 5.01
C SER A 20 -28.21 -0.95 3.62
N ALA A 21 -28.93 -1.46 2.61
CA ALA A 21 -28.93 -0.85 1.27
C ALA A 21 -29.39 0.62 1.28
N GLN A 22 -30.19 1.03 2.28
CA GLN A 22 -30.67 2.38 2.50
C GLN A 22 -29.68 3.26 3.30
N GLY A 23 -28.53 2.72 3.71
CA GLY A 23 -27.50 3.44 4.47
C GLY A 23 -27.70 3.42 5.99
N GLU A 24 -28.69 2.69 6.50
CA GLU A 24 -28.92 2.59 7.94
C GLU A 24 -27.85 1.74 8.61
N LYS A 25 -27.22 2.24 9.67
CA LYS A 25 -26.16 1.54 10.39
C LYS A 25 -26.71 0.33 11.15
N LYS A 26 -26.24 -0.87 10.78
CA LYS A 26 -26.57 -2.13 11.46
C LYS A 26 -25.54 -2.51 12.51
N ALA A 27 -24.25 -2.39 12.20
CA ALA A 27 -23.17 -2.77 13.10
C ALA A 27 -21.87 -2.02 12.80
N ASN A 28 -21.00 -1.89 13.79
CA ASN A 28 -19.65 -1.38 13.62
C ASN A 28 -18.73 -2.10 14.64
N LYS A 29 -17.95 -3.07 14.17
CA LYS A 29 -17.23 -4.04 15.01
C LYS A 29 -15.73 -4.09 14.69
N MET A 30 -14.92 -4.22 15.74
CA MET A 30 -13.50 -4.56 15.60
C MET A 30 -13.35 -6.07 15.43
N ILE A 31 -12.61 -6.49 14.42
CA ILE A 31 -12.40 -7.91 14.08
C ILE A 31 -10.90 -8.14 13.86
N THR A 32 -10.34 -9.19 14.45
CA THR A 32 -8.92 -9.51 14.23
C THR A 32 -8.71 -10.15 12.87
N ARG A 33 -7.47 -10.11 12.38
CA ARG A 33 -7.06 -10.69 11.09
C ARG A 33 -7.47 -12.14 10.95
N GLU A 34 -7.29 -12.91 12.01
CA GLU A 34 -7.54 -14.36 12.06
C GLU A 34 -9.03 -14.66 11.96
N LYS A 35 -9.89 -13.74 12.45
CA LYS A 35 -11.34 -13.90 12.49
C LYS A 35 -12.06 -13.27 11.29
N LEU A 36 -11.39 -12.40 10.52
CA LEU A 36 -12.05 -11.60 9.47
C LEU A 36 -12.70 -12.46 8.40
N THR A 37 -11.99 -13.47 7.86
CA THR A 37 -12.55 -14.36 6.85
C THR A 37 -13.78 -15.10 7.37
N ALA A 38 -13.67 -15.73 8.55
CA ALA A 38 -14.78 -16.47 9.16
C ALA A 38 -16.00 -15.57 9.41
N PHE A 39 -15.78 -14.32 9.80
CA PHE A 39 -16.85 -13.34 9.98
C PHE A 39 -17.54 -12.96 8.66
N ILE A 40 -16.75 -12.71 7.60
CA ILE A 40 -17.28 -12.31 6.29
C ILE A 40 -18.06 -13.44 5.63
N VAL A 41 -17.59 -14.69 5.74
CA VAL A 41 -18.30 -15.88 5.22
C VAL A 41 -19.69 -16.05 5.82
N GLN A 42 -19.91 -15.60 7.05
CA GLN A 42 -21.22 -15.65 7.72
C GLN A 42 -22.17 -14.54 7.28
N GLN A 43 -21.70 -13.58 6.47
CA GLN A 43 -22.55 -12.51 5.94
C GLN A 43 -23.25 -12.97 4.66
N PRO A 44 -24.49 -12.52 4.39
CA PRO A 44 -25.10 -12.73 3.09
C PRO A 44 -24.25 -12.05 1.98
N PRO A 45 -24.41 -12.44 0.70
CA PRO A 45 -23.79 -11.75 -0.42
C PRO A 45 -23.98 -10.23 -0.32
N SER A 46 -22.87 -9.51 -0.25
CA SER A 46 -22.81 -8.10 0.18
C SER A 46 -21.88 -7.31 -0.73
N ARG A 47 -22.10 -5.99 -0.79
CA ARG A 47 -21.12 -5.06 -1.35
C ARG A 47 -20.11 -4.73 -0.28
N ILE A 48 -18.89 -5.23 -0.40
CA ILE A 48 -17.79 -4.87 0.49
C ILE A 48 -17.02 -3.72 -0.13
N VAL A 49 -16.83 -2.65 0.63
CA VAL A 49 -16.08 -1.48 0.23
C VAL A 49 -14.92 -1.32 1.19
N MET A 50 -13.73 -1.06 0.67
CA MET A 50 -12.53 -0.86 1.46
C MET A 50 -11.64 0.21 0.88
N GLU A 51 -10.80 0.81 1.72
CA GLU A 51 -9.75 1.71 1.26
C GLU A 51 -8.65 0.91 0.54
N ALA A 52 -8.18 1.44 -0.58
CA ALA A 52 -7.07 0.87 -1.32
C ALA A 52 -5.77 1.04 -0.53
N CYS A 53 -5.26 -0.07 0.00
CA CYS A 53 -4.02 -0.12 0.77
C CYS A 53 -3.16 -1.32 0.37
N GLY A 54 -2.01 -1.52 1.05
CA GLY A 54 -1.06 -2.59 0.73
C GLY A 54 -1.65 -4.01 0.81
N SER A 55 -2.70 -4.23 1.62
CA SER A 55 -3.37 -5.53 1.76
C SER A 55 -4.70 -5.63 1.03
N ALA A 56 -5.17 -4.54 0.39
CA ALA A 56 -6.50 -4.48 -0.21
C ALA A 56 -6.70 -5.54 -1.30
N ASN A 57 -5.75 -5.70 -2.22
CA ASN A 57 -5.87 -6.71 -3.29
C ASN A 57 -5.98 -8.16 -2.75
N TYR A 58 -5.27 -8.48 -1.67
CA TYR A 58 -5.37 -9.80 -1.03
C TYR A 58 -6.80 -10.03 -0.51
N TRP A 59 -7.30 -9.09 0.29
CA TRP A 59 -8.65 -9.19 0.86
C TRP A 59 -9.74 -9.16 -0.19
N SER A 60 -9.53 -8.38 -1.25
CA SER A 60 -10.42 -8.30 -2.41
C SER A 60 -10.68 -9.66 -3.03
N ARG A 61 -9.60 -10.40 -3.33
CA ARG A 61 -9.68 -11.75 -3.90
C ARG A 61 -10.32 -12.73 -2.92
N GLN A 62 -9.94 -12.66 -1.64
CA GLN A 62 -10.51 -13.52 -0.61
C GLN A 62 -12.02 -13.34 -0.47
N PHE A 63 -12.51 -12.10 -0.38
CA PHE A 63 -13.94 -11.86 -0.21
C PHE A 63 -14.75 -12.20 -1.46
N ARG A 64 -14.20 -11.98 -2.67
CA ARG A 64 -14.85 -12.38 -3.93
C ARG A 64 -15.07 -13.90 -4.02
N GLN A 65 -14.16 -14.71 -3.48
CA GLN A 65 -14.32 -16.18 -3.45
C GLN A 65 -15.56 -16.64 -2.68
N TYR A 66 -16.09 -15.81 -1.78
CA TYR A 66 -17.29 -16.08 -1.00
C TYR A 66 -18.55 -15.38 -1.55
N GLY A 67 -18.52 -14.91 -2.79
CA GLY A 67 -19.70 -14.34 -3.47
C GLY A 67 -20.00 -12.88 -3.15
N HIS A 68 -19.07 -12.16 -2.51
CA HIS A 68 -19.22 -10.72 -2.29
C HIS A 68 -18.74 -9.91 -3.50
N GLU A 69 -19.42 -8.82 -3.80
CA GLU A 69 -18.89 -7.78 -4.68
C GLU A 69 -17.92 -6.92 -3.88
N VAL A 70 -16.70 -6.71 -4.38
CA VAL A 70 -15.70 -5.91 -3.66
C VAL A 70 -15.31 -4.66 -4.44
N LYS A 71 -15.33 -3.51 -3.78
CA LYS A 71 -14.89 -2.23 -4.34
C LYS A 71 -13.77 -1.62 -3.49
N GLN A 72 -12.76 -1.07 -4.16
CA GLN A 72 -11.64 -0.40 -3.50
C GLN A 72 -11.69 1.09 -3.80
N ILE A 73 -11.64 1.95 -2.79
CA ILE A 73 -11.65 3.42 -2.96
C ILE A 73 -10.27 3.96 -2.60
N SER A 74 -9.74 4.88 -3.40
CA SER A 74 -8.47 5.54 -3.08
C SER A 74 -8.58 6.32 -1.76
N PRO A 75 -7.57 6.30 -0.87
CA PRO A 75 -7.56 7.05 0.39
C PRO A 75 -7.94 8.54 0.22
N GLN A 76 -7.48 9.15 -0.88
CA GLN A 76 -7.75 10.56 -1.20
C GLN A 76 -9.25 10.86 -1.43
N TYR A 77 -10.03 9.86 -1.84
CA TYR A 77 -11.47 9.98 -2.04
C TYR A 77 -12.28 9.60 -0.79
N VAL A 78 -11.68 8.86 0.16
CA VAL A 78 -12.33 8.55 1.45
C VAL A 78 -12.17 9.71 2.44
N ALA A 79 -10.99 10.34 2.45
CA ALA A 79 -10.62 11.35 3.45
C ALA A 79 -11.66 12.49 3.65
N PRO A 80 -12.30 13.05 2.60
CA PRO A 80 -13.30 14.11 2.77
C PRO A 80 -14.58 13.68 3.50
N PHE A 81 -14.88 12.39 3.57
CA PHE A 81 -16.11 11.85 4.19
C PHE A 81 -15.94 11.46 5.66
N ARG A 82 -14.73 11.62 6.22
CA ARG A 82 -14.46 11.32 7.62
C ARG A 82 -15.07 12.39 8.50
N MET A 83 -16.05 12.00 9.31
CA MET A 83 -16.65 12.88 10.31
C MET A 83 -15.95 12.71 11.67
N GLY A 84 -15.55 13.83 12.28
CA GLY A 84 -14.88 13.84 13.58
C GLY A 84 -13.40 13.49 13.51
N SER A 85 -12.83 13.07 14.65
CA SER A 85 -11.42 12.73 14.76
C SER A 85 -11.08 11.44 14.00
N LYS A 86 -9.81 11.32 13.61
CA LYS A 86 -9.30 10.12 12.96
C LYS A 86 -9.30 8.94 13.94
N ASN A 87 -10.06 7.91 13.60
CA ASN A 87 -10.07 6.60 14.27
C ASN A 87 -10.71 5.57 13.34
N ASP A 88 -10.46 4.29 13.61
CA ASP A 88 -10.88 3.18 12.74
C ASP A 88 -12.41 3.11 12.55
N LYS A 89 -13.21 3.48 13.57
CA LYS A 89 -14.69 3.53 13.50
C LYS A 89 -15.19 4.55 12.49
N ASN A 90 -14.63 5.75 12.54
CA ASN A 90 -14.96 6.85 11.64
C ASN A 90 -14.42 6.59 10.24
N ASP A 91 -13.25 5.96 10.13
CA ASP A 91 -12.63 5.61 8.85
C ASP A 91 -13.48 4.55 8.12
N ALA A 92 -13.93 3.49 8.80
CA ALA A 92 -14.84 2.49 8.21
C ALA A 92 -16.20 3.07 7.81
N ALA A 93 -16.72 4.07 8.53
CA ALA A 93 -17.94 4.78 8.16
C ALA A 93 -17.73 5.68 6.94
N ALA A 94 -16.61 6.38 6.87
CA ALA A 94 -16.24 7.24 5.75
C ALA A 94 -16.12 6.47 4.43
N ILE A 95 -15.62 5.23 4.47
CA ILE A 95 -15.54 4.35 3.29
C ILE A 95 -16.94 4.07 2.72
N VAL A 96 -17.91 3.77 3.58
CA VAL A 96 -19.31 3.54 3.16
C VAL A 96 -19.91 4.82 2.60
N GLU A 97 -19.67 5.96 3.26
CA GLU A 97 -20.17 7.25 2.82
C GLU A 97 -19.58 7.64 1.46
N ALA A 98 -18.29 7.42 1.24
CA ALA A 98 -17.63 7.64 -0.03
C ALA A 98 -18.27 6.80 -1.16
N ASP A 99 -18.54 5.52 -0.90
CA ASP A 99 -19.19 4.62 -1.87
C ASP A 99 -20.63 5.02 -2.23
N SER A 100 -21.32 5.75 -1.34
CA SER A 100 -22.68 6.23 -1.59
C SER A 100 -22.74 7.35 -2.63
N ARG A 101 -21.61 8.01 -2.93
CA ARG A 101 -21.61 9.18 -3.80
C ARG A 101 -21.77 8.80 -5.28
N PRO A 102 -22.67 9.48 -6.03
CA PRO A 102 -22.79 9.28 -7.46
C PRO A 102 -21.47 9.65 -8.15
N GLY A 103 -20.94 8.76 -8.98
CA GLY A 103 -19.68 8.98 -9.72
C GLY A 103 -18.40 8.58 -8.97
N MET A 104 -18.50 7.88 -7.84
CA MET A 104 -17.32 7.36 -7.14
C MET A 104 -16.43 6.51 -8.07
N ARG A 105 -15.12 6.74 -8.00
CA ARG A 105 -14.11 6.02 -8.80
C ARG A 105 -13.41 4.99 -7.94
N TYR A 106 -13.30 3.78 -8.48
CA TYR A 106 -12.72 2.65 -7.77
C TYR A 106 -11.34 2.30 -8.32
N VAL A 107 -10.46 1.83 -7.43
CA VAL A 107 -9.18 1.25 -7.79
C VAL A 107 -9.44 -0.18 -8.27
N PRO A 108 -8.99 -0.57 -9.48
CA PRO A 108 -9.15 -1.93 -9.95
C PRO A 108 -8.34 -2.89 -9.08
N GLU A 109 -8.92 -4.05 -8.79
CA GLU A 109 -8.17 -5.16 -8.18
C GLU A 109 -7.08 -5.62 -9.14
N LYS A 110 -5.88 -5.81 -8.63
CA LYS A 110 -4.79 -6.40 -9.40
C LYS A 110 -4.82 -7.92 -9.30
N SER A 111 -4.58 -8.62 -10.41
CA SER A 111 -4.26 -10.04 -10.39
C SER A 111 -2.94 -10.28 -9.64
N ILE A 112 -2.63 -11.53 -9.31
CA ILE A 112 -1.37 -11.90 -8.66
C ILE A 112 -0.19 -11.53 -9.58
N GLU A 113 -0.30 -11.83 -10.86
CA GLU A 113 0.74 -11.58 -11.87
C GLU A 113 0.99 -10.07 -12.04
N GLN A 114 -0.08 -9.27 -12.12
CA GLN A 114 0.03 -7.80 -12.17
C GLN A 114 0.67 -7.23 -10.90
N GLN A 115 0.33 -7.80 -9.73
CA GLN A 115 0.92 -7.41 -8.45
C GLN A 115 2.41 -7.77 -8.41
N ASP A 116 2.81 -8.94 -8.89
CA ASP A 116 4.19 -9.41 -8.92
C ASP A 116 5.07 -8.55 -9.83
N ILE A 117 4.60 -8.24 -11.04
CA ILE A 117 5.28 -7.31 -11.96
C ILE A 117 5.49 -5.96 -11.28
N GLN A 118 4.46 -5.43 -10.62
CA GLN A 118 4.58 -4.17 -9.89
C GLN A 118 5.60 -4.25 -8.74
N CYS A 119 5.63 -5.35 -7.99
CA CYS A 119 6.62 -5.58 -6.92
C CYS A 119 8.05 -5.59 -7.47
N LEU A 120 8.30 -6.31 -8.57
CA LEU A 120 9.61 -6.37 -9.24
C LEU A 120 10.07 -4.97 -9.70
N HIS A 121 9.19 -4.18 -10.31
CA HIS A 121 9.51 -2.82 -10.71
C HIS A 121 9.90 -1.94 -9.50
N ARG A 122 9.17 -2.03 -8.38
CA ARG A 122 9.50 -1.27 -7.16
C ARG A 122 10.86 -1.68 -6.58
N VAL A 123 11.16 -2.98 -6.53
CA VAL A 123 12.46 -3.49 -6.08
C VAL A 123 13.57 -2.95 -6.97
N ARG A 124 13.43 -3.05 -8.30
CA ARG A 124 14.40 -2.51 -9.26
C ARG A 124 14.59 -1.01 -9.06
N GLN A 125 13.52 -0.23 -8.96
CA GLN A 125 13.60 1.22 -8.73
C GLN A 125 14.37 1.56 -7.44
N ARG A 126 14.11 0.82 -6.35
CA ARG A 126 14.84 1.01 -5.08
C ARG A 126 16.32 0.70 -5.22
N LEU A 127 16.66 -0.41 -5.88
CA LEU A 127 18.06 -0.79 -6.12
C LEU A 127 18.79 0.26 -6.98
N MET A 128 18.14 0.78 -8.03
CA MET A 128 18.72 1.84 -8.86
C MET A 128 18.95 3.12 -8.08
N LYS A 129 17.97 3.58 -7.29
CA LYS A 129 18.15 4.75 -6.42
C LYS A 129 19.28 4.57 -5.42
N ASN A 130 19.35 3.42 -4.75
CA ASN A 130 20.41 3.12 -3.79
C ASN A 130 21.78 3.06 -4.46
N LYS A 131 21.88 2.43 -5.63
CA LYS A 131 23.12 2.38 -6.42
C LYS A 131 23.62 3.78 -6.76
N THR A 132 22.74 4.64 -7.26
CA THR A 132 23.09 6.03 -7.59
C THR A 132 23.51 6.82 -6.34
N ALA A 133 22.79 6.66 -5.22
CA ALA A 133 23.12 7.32 -3.97
C ALA A 133 24.52 6.91 -3.46
N LEU A 134 24.84 5.60 -3.48
CA LEU A 134 26.15 5.09 -3.10
C LEU A 134 27.26 5.59 -4.01
N ILE A 135 27.03 5.63 -5.33
CA ILE A 135 28.00 6.20 -6.29
C ILE A 135 28.28 7.66 -5.95
N ASN A 136 27.25 8.47 -5.72
CA ASN A 136 27.42 9.88 -5.39
C ASN A 136 28.13 10.07 -4.04
N GLN A 137 27.84 9.21 -3.07
CA GLN A 137 28.52 9.23 -1.77
C GLN A 137 30.01 8.88 -1.90
N ILE A 138 30.37 7.82 -2.64
CA ILE A 138 31.78 7.45 -2.89
C ILE A 138 32.53 8.60 -3.57
N ARG A 139 31.90 9.25 -4.56
CA ARG A 139 32.50 10.40 -5.25
C ARG A 139 32.71 11.58 -4.31
N GLY A 140 31.72 11.89 -3.47
CA GLY A 140 31.83 12.94 -2.46
C GLY A 140 32.97 12.70 -1.48
N LEU A 141 33.08 11.48 -0.95
CA LEU A 141 34.16 11.08 -0.05
C LEU A 141 35.53 11.13 -0.75
N GLY A 142 35.63 10.66 -1.99
CA GLY A 142 36.87 10.73 -2.76
C GLY A 142 37.40 12.17 -2.89
N LEU A 143 36.51 13.15 -3.04
CA LEU A 143 36.91 14.56 -3.12
C LEU A 143 37.55 15.07 -1.82
N GLU A 144 37.19 14.55 -0.65
CA GLU A 144 37.86 14.90 0.62
C GLU A 144 39.34 14.49 0.62
N TYR A 145 39.69 13.46 -0.16
CA TYR A 145 41.06 13.00 -0.37
C TYR A 145 41.70 13.55 -1.66
N GLY A 146 41.08 14.54 -2.32
CA GLY A 146 41.56 15.11 -3.59
C GLY A 146 41.35 14.22 -4.82
N ILE A 147 40.58 13.15 -4.69
CA ILE A 147 40.34 12.16 -5.75
C ILE A 147 39.01 12.44 -6.44
N ALA A 148 39.08 12.99 -7.66
CA ALA A 148 37.91 13.30 -8.47
C ALA A 148 37.53 12.13 -9.40
N ILE A 149 36.61 11.26 -8.96
CA ILE A 149 36.15 10.12 -9.80
C ILE A 149 35.04 10.59 -10.78
N PRO A 150 35.13 10.24 -12.08
CA PRO A 150 34.08 10.55 -13.07
C PRO A 150 32.71 9.93 -12.76
N GLU A 151 31.66 10.51 -13.36
CA GLU A 151 30.29 9.99 -13.19
C GLU A 151 30.10 8.61 -13.83
N GLY A 152 29.28 7.79 -13.18
CA GLY A 152 28.82 6.52 -13.71
C GLY A 152 29.32 5.31 -12.92
N ALA A 153 28.45 4.31 -12.80
CA ALA A 153 28.72 3.09 -12.03
C ALA A 153 29.98 2.34 -12.48
N HIS A 154 30.18 2.25 -13.80
CA HIS A 154 31.35 1.59 -14.37
C HIS A 154 32.64 2.34 -14.04
N LYS A 155 32.59 3.68 -14.00
CA LYS A 155 33.76 4.50 -13.69
C LYS A 155 34.16 4.34 -12.22
N ILE A 156 33.20 4.33 -11.30
CA ILE A 156 33.47 4.02 -9.89
C ILE A 156 34.10 2.64 -9.73
N MET A 157 33.53 1.59 -10.33
CA MET A 157 34.09 0.24 -10.17
C MET A 157 35.51 0.10 -10.74
N ALA A 158 35.84 0.83 -11.81
CA ALA A 158 37.17 0.80 -12.40
C ALA A 158 38.22 1.58 -11.58
N HIS A 159 37.89 2.79 -11.09
CA HIS A 159 38.88 3.69 -10.49
C HIS A 159 39.00 3.55 -8.96
N LEU A 160 37.94 3.09 -8.28
CA LEU A 160 37.92 3.01 -6.82
C LEU A 160 39.05 2.12 -6.24
N PRO A 161 39.36 0.92 -6.79
CA PRO A 161 40.43 0.08 -6.26
C PRO A 161 41.81 0.74 -6.35
N GLU A 162 42.11 1.39 -7.48
CA GLU A 162 43.39 2.07 -7.72
C GLU A 162 43.62 3.22 -6.72
N HIS A 163 42.55 3.94 -6.39
CA HIS A 163 42.60 5.07 -5.46
C HIS A 163 42.67 4.66 -4.00
N LEU A 164 42.03 3.56 -3.60
CA LEU A 164 42.14 3.03 -2.24
C LEU A 164 43.57 2.58 -1.93
N GLU A 165 44.22 1.86 -2.86
CA GLU A 165 45.62 1.48 -2.68
C GLU A 165 46.56 2.67 -2.56
N LEU A 166 46.29 3.77 -3.25
CA LEU A 166 47.09 4.99 -3.18
C LEU A 166 47.03 5.61 -1.77
N ILE A 167 45.83 5.74 -1.21
CA ILE A 167 45.61 6.32 0.13
C ILE A 167 46.36 5.50 1.20
N TYR A 168 46.28 4.17 1.15
CA TYR A 168 46.94 3.30 2.13
C TYR A 168 48.48 3.25 2.00
N ARG A 169 49.06 3.64 0.86
CA ARG A 169 50.53 3.68 0.68
C ARG A 169 51.17 5.00 1.12
N THR A 170 50.40 6.07 1.21
CA THR A 170 50.86 7.41 1.61
C THR A 170 50.51 7.80 3.04
N SER A 171 49.79 6.93 3.77
CA SER A 171 49.47 7.06 5.20
C SER A 171 50.45 6.27 6.05
#